data_AF-A0A2M9TZ84-F1
#
_entry.id   AF-A0A2M9TZ84-F1
#
_cell.length_a   1.000
_cell.length_b   1.000
_cell.length_c   1.000
_cell.angle_alpha   90.00
_cell.angle_beta   90.00
_cell.angle_gamma   90.00
#
_symmetry.space_group_name_H-M   'P 1'
#
loop_
_entity.id
_entity.type
_entity.pdbx_description
1 polymer ?
#
loop_
_entity_poly.entity_id
_entity_poly.type
_entity_poly.pdbx_seq_one_letter_code
_entity_poly.pdbx_strand_id
1 'polypeptide(L)'
;MHPFVEGGLQNVWLSNGYRIKETRNGRNIVVHNPQGLKRTICSALCVKSVPLSGAEFRYLCRELQITSAVLCKRLVLTESQLQEWESARQIPRHADTFIRIMYAVHLDRPERVQRLEARSVARDQNVYFLLRHTDRGWVLQETLEPPAAVTSVTQAKGQDSTLATDRDSLA
;
A
#
# COMPACT_ATOMS: atom_id res chain seq x y z
N MET A 1 6.46 -0.90 11.36
CA MET A 1 6.34 -0.22 10.04
C MET A 1 5.09 0.66 10.01
N HIS A 2 4.93 1.53 9.00
CA HIS A 2 3.74 2.36 8.82
C HIS A 2 2.93 1.90 7.59
N PRO A 3 1.61 1.69 7.68
CA PRO A 3 0.80 1.29 6.53
C PRO A 3 0.71 2.41 5.49
N PHE A 4 0.81 2.08 4.21
CA PHE A 4 0.57 3.03 3.13
C PHE A 4 -0.92 3.16 2.88
N VAL A 5 -1.53 4.25 3.38
CA VAL A 5 -2.98 4.44 3.34
C VAL A 5 -3.50 5.02 2.03
N GLU A 6 -2.62 5.66 1.25
CA GLU A 6 -3.02 6.25 -0.03
C GLU A 6 -3.46 5.15 -1.00
N GLY A 7 -4.58 5.38 -1.68
CA GLY A 7 -5.09 4.42 -2.64
C GLY A 7 -5.86 3.24 -2.04
N GLY A 8 -5.91 3.09 -0.71
CA GLY A 8 -6.60 1.99 -0.05
C GLY A 8 -5.92 0.62 -0.24
N LEU A 9 -4.62 0.62 -0.54
CA LEU A 9 -3.81 -0.60 -0.58
C LEU A 9 -3.59 -1.11 0.85
N GLN A 10 -4.04 -2.33 1.13
CA GLN A 10 -3.95 -2.92 2.48
C GLN A 10 -2.66 -3.71 2.71
N ASN A 11 -1.96 -4.05 1.63
CA ASN A 11 -0.78 -4.89 1.64
C ASN A 11 0.53 -4.12 1.48
N VAL A 12 0.50 -2.78 1.51
CA VAL A 12 1.69 -1.94 1.29
C VAL A 12 2.10 -1.24 2.57
N TRP A 13 3.38 -1.34 2.92
CA TRP A 13 3.94 -0.81 4.16
C TRP A 13 5.27 -0.11 3.94
N LEU A 14 5.49 0.96 4.68
CA LEU A 14 6.73 1.74 4.65
C LEU A 14 7.56 1.42 5.89
N SER A 15 8.81 1.00 5.70
CA SER A 15 9.77 0.80 6.79
C SER A 15 10.46 2.09 7.24
N ASN A 16 10.61 3.05 6.33
CA ASN A 16 11.24 4.34 6.53
C ASN A 16 10.79 5.31 5.41
N GLY A 17 11.47 6.44 5.25
CA GLY A 17 11.22 7.36 4.14
C GLY A 17 9.91 8.15 4.27
N TYR A 18 9.37 8.24 5.47
CA TYR A 18 8.21 9.07 5.80
C TYR A 18 8.47 9.88 7.08
N ARG A 19 7.76 11.00 7.23
CA ARG A 19 7.74 11.82 8.44
C ARG A 19 6.30 12.03 8.88
N ILE A 20 6.05 11.88 10.17
CA ILE A 20 4.76 12.21 10.77
C ILE A 20 4.81 13.68 11.18
N LYS A 21 3.88 14.47 10.68
CA LYS A 21 3.67 15.87 11.08
C LYS A 21 2.35 15.96 11.82
N GLU A 22 2.40 16.43 13.05
CA GLU A 22 1.20 16.82 13.78
C GLU A 22 0.65 18.12 13.16
N THR A 23 -0.64 18.11 12.81
CA THR A 23 -1.35 19.28 12.30
C THR A 23 -2.59 19.51 13.16
N ARG A 24 -3.19 20.70 13.07
CA ARG A 24 -4.44 21.02 13.79
C ARG A 24 -5.58 20.03 13.50
N ASN A 25 -5.53 19.37 12.34
CA ASN A 25 -6.54 18.41 11.87
C ASN A 25 -6.10 16.94 12.04
N GLY A 26 -5.05 16.69 12.84
CA GLY A 26 -4.51 15.36 13.13
C GLY A 26 -3.15 15.08 12.50
N ARG A 27 -2.77 13.81 12.47
CA ARG A 27 -1.46 13.34 11.98
C ARG A 27 -1.45 13.27 10.46
N ASN A 28 -0.50 13.96 9.83
CA ASN A 28 -0.23 13.87 8.40
C ASN A 28 1.09 13.13 8.16
N ILE A 29 1.12 12.24 7.17
CA ILE A 29 2.32 11.48 6.80
C ILE A 29 2.88 12.06 5.50
N VAL A 30 4.08 12.62 5.58
CA VAL A 30 4.81 13.13 4.42
C VAL A 30 5.81 12.09 3.97
N VAL A 31 5.64 11.57 2.75
CA VAL A 31 6.51 10.53 2.19
C VAL A 31 7.58 11.15 1.29
N HIS A 32 8.81 10.66 1.38
CA HIS A 32 9.91 11.05 0.53
C HIS A 32 9.73 10.49 -0.88
N ASN A 33 10.00 11.30 -1.92
CA ASN A 33 9.88 10.89 -3.32
C ASN A 33 8.58 10.10 -3.63
N PRO A 34 7.40 10.74 -3.50
CA PRO A 34 6.11 10.06 -3.66
C PRO A 34 5.93 9.46 -5.06
N GLN A 35 6.47 10.09 -6.11
CA GLN A 35 6.40 9.56 -7.47
C GLN A 35 7.23 8.28 -7.64
N GLY A 36 8.46 8.25 -7.08
CA GLY A 36 9.27 7.04 -7.06
C GLY A 36 8.62 5.90 -6.28
N LEU A 37 7.94 6.21 -5.18
CA LEU A 37 7.18 5.23 -4.40
C LEU A 37 6.07 4.60 -5.24
N LYS A 38 5.21 5.43 -5.83
CA LYS A 38 4.08 4.99 -6.67
C LYS A 38 4.55 4.11 -7.82
N ARG A 39 5.58 4.55 -8.54
CA ARG A 39 6.18 3.77 -9.64
C ARG A 39 6.70 2.41 -9.17
N THR A 40 7.31 2.35 -7.98
CA THR A 40 7.81 1.10 -7.40
C THR A 40 6.66 0.16 -7.05
N ILE A 41 5.60 0.68 -6.41
CA ILE A 41 4.40 -0.08 -6.07
C ILE A 41 3.75 -0.65 -7.34
N CYS A 42 3.46 0.19 -8.34
CA CYS A 42 2.80 -0.27 -9.55
C CYS A 42 3.66 -1.26 -10.35
N SER A 43 4.98 -1.05 -10.39
CA SER A 43 5.91 -2.02 -11.00
C SER A 43 5.83 -3.38 -10.32
N ALA A 44 5.78 -3.41 -8.99
CA ALA A 44 5.62 -4.64 -8.22
C ALA A 44 4.26 -5.31 -8.46
N LEU A 45 3.17 -4.53 -8.52
CA LEU A 45 1.84 -5.06 -8.87
C LEU A 45 1.81 -5.71 -10.26
N CYS A 46 2.56 -5.19 -11.24
CA CYS A 46 2.63 -5.80 -12.58
C CYS A 46 3.29 -7.18 -12.58
N VAL A 47 4.27 -7.39 -11.69
CA VAL A 47 5.05 -8.63 -11.58
C VAL A 47 4.59 -9.51 -10.42
N LYS A 48 3.49 -9.16 -9.73
CA LYS A 48 3.04 -9.85 -8.53
C LYS A 48 2.61 -11.29 -8.86
N SER A 49 3.11 -12.27 -8.11
CA SER A 49 2.89 -13.69 -8.37
C SER A 49 1.48 -14.19 -8.08
N VAL A 50 0.68 -13.41 -7.34
CA VAL A 50 -0.71 -13.73 -7.02
C VAL A 50 -1.68 -12.75 -7.71
N PRO A 51 -2.98 -13.12 -7.86
CA PRO A 51 -3.96 -12.25 -8.49
C PRO A 51 -4.09 -10.91 -7.76
N LEU A 52 -4.45 -9.89 -8.52
CA LEU A 52 -4.74 -8.57 -7.98
C LEU A 52 -6.07 -8.59 -7.22
N SER A 53 -6.08 -7.88 -6.10
CA SER A 53 -7.31 -7.48 -5.43
C SER A 53 -7.96 -6.31 -6.17
N GLY A 54 -9.24 -6.06 -5.87
CA GLY A 54 -9.96 -4.90 -6.38
C GLY A 54 -9.30 -3.58 -6.02
N ALA A 55 -8.72 -3.48 -4.82
CA ALA A 55 -8.01 -2.29 -4.38
C ALA A 55 -6.74 -2.03 -5.21
N GLU A 56 -5.99 -3.07 -5.55
CA GLU A 56 -4.80 -2.99 -6.39
C GLU A 56 -5.15 -2.66 -7.83
N PHE A 57 -6.21 -3.27 -8.37
CA PHE A 57 -6.74 -2.94 -9.69
C PHE A 57 -7.14 -1.46 -9.78
N ARG A 58 -7.93 -0.96 -8.81
CA ARG A 58 -8.32 0.44 -8.73
C ARG A 58 -7.12 1.37 -8.57
N TYR A 59 -6.09 0.93 -7.85
CA TYR A 59 -4.84 1.70 -7.72
C TYR A 59 -4.15 1.87 -9.07
N LEU A 60 -3.94 0.79 -9.82
CA LEU A 60 -3.35 0.86 -11.16
C LEU A 60 -4.17 1.70 -12.14
N CYS A 61 -5.51 1.60 -12.10
CA CYS A 61 -6.38 2.42 -12.95
C CYS A 61 -6.22 3.92 -12.67
N ARG A 62 -6.11 4.31 -11.39
CA ARG A 62 -5.88 5.71 -11.00
C ARG A 62 -4.50 6.21 -11.39
N GLU A 63 -3.47 5.40 -11.22
CA GLU A 63 -2.12 5.76 -11.64
C GLU A 63 -1.99 5.88 -13.17
N LEU A 64 -2.82 5.15 -13.93
CA LEU A 64 -2.98 5.34 -15.39
C LEU A 64 -3.91 6.50 -15.77
N GLN A 65 -4.53 7.16 -14.79
CA GLN A 65 -5.51 8.23 -15.00
C GLN A 65 -6.69 7.81 -15.90
N ILE A 66 -7.09 6.53 -15.84
CA ILE A 66 -8.25 6.02 -16.57
C ILE A 66 -9.50 6.27 -15.72
N THR A 67 -10.49 6.94 -16.29
CA THR A 67 -11.78 7.16 -15.61
C THR A 67 -12.63 5.89 -15.61
N SER A 68 -13.50 5.74 -14.60
CA SER A 68 -14.43 4.61 -14.51
C SER A 68 -15.29 4.45 -15.76
N ALA A 69 -15.76 5.55 -16.35
CA ALA A 69 -16.54 5.53 -17.60
C ALA A 69 -15.74 4.94 -18.79
N VAL A 70 -14.47 5.32 -18.94
CA VAL A 70 -13.59 4.77 -19.98
C VAL A 70 -13.32 3.29 -19.72
N LEU A 71 -13.13 2.90 -18.47
CA LEU A 71 -12.88 1.52 -18.06
C LEU A 71 -14.09 0.63 -18.34
N CYS A 72 -15.29 1.05 -17.92
CA CYS A 72 -16.56 0.39 -18.23
C CYS A 72 -16.75 0.19 -19.73
N LYS A 73 -16.49 1.23 -20.54
CA LYS A 73 -16.58 1.14 -22.00
C LYS A 73 -15.58 0.16 -22.60
N ARG A 74 -14.32 0.16 -22.14
CA ARG A 74 -13.25 -0.70 -22.67
C ARG A 74 -13.44 -2.17 -22.30
N LEU A 75 -13.97 -2.44 -21.12
CA LEU A 75 -14.14 -3.79 -20.59
C LEU A 75 -15.57 -4.33 -20.77
N VAL A 76 -16.46 -3.54 -21.37
CA VAL A 76 -17.89 -3.88 -21.57
C VAL A 76 -18.54 -4.24 -20.24
N LEU A 77 -18.39 -3.33 -19.26
CA LEU A 77 -18.93 -3.47 -17.91
C LEU A 77 -19.94 -2.38 -17.61
N THR A 78 -20.87 -2.69 -16.71
CA THR A 78 -21.66 -1.67 -16.01
C THR A 78 -20.84 -1.04 -14.87
N GLU A 79 -21.27 0.13 -14.39
CA GLU A 79 -20.66 0.76 -13.21
C GLU A 79 -20.77 -0.12 -11.96
N SER A 80 -21.89 -0.85 -11.80
CA SER A 80 -22.08 -1.79 -10.70
C SER A 80 -21.08 -2.95 -10.75
N GLN A 81 -20.84 -3.54 -11.93
CA GLN A 81 -19.85 -4.60 -12.11
C GLN A 81 -18.43 -4.10 -11.82
N LEU A 82 -18.11 -2.88 -12.25
CA LEU A 82 -16.82 -2.27 -11.93
C LEU A 82 -16.67 -2.08 -10.41
N GLN A 83 -17.69 -1.58 -9.73
CA GLN A 83 -17.66 -1.39 -8.27
C GLN A 83 -17.50 -2.71 -7.51
N GLU A 84 -18.18 -3.77 -7.96
CA GLU A 84 -17.98 -5.13 -7.44
C GLU A 84 -16.51 -5.57 -7.60
N TRP A 85 -15.91 -5.33 -8.76
CA TRP A 85 -14.50 -5.69 -8.98
C TRP A 85 -13.56 -4.89 -8.08
N GLU A 86 -13.78 -3.58 -7.91
CA GLU A 86 -12.93 -2.71 -7.09
C GLU A 86 -12.99 -3.01 -5.59
N SER A 87 -14.03 -3.71 -5.14
CA SER A 87 -14.21 -4.16 -3.75
C SER A 87 -13.91 -5.65 -3.54
N ALA A 88 -13.77 -6.43 -4.61
CA ALA A 88 -13.49 -7.85 -4.54
C ALA A 88 -12.10 -8.14 -3.95
N ARG A 89 -11.98 -9.25 -3.22
CA ARG A 89 -10.67 -9.78 -2.80
C ARG A 89 -9.80 -10.18 -3.98
N GLN A 90 -10.43 -10.60 -5.07
CA GLN A 90 -9.76 -11.02 -6.30
C GLN A 90 -10.61 -10.58 -7.49
N ILE A 91 -9.96 -9.97 -8.48
CA ILE A 91 -10.64 -9.60 -9.74
C ILE A 91 -10.58 -10.73 -10.77
N PRO A 92 -11.46 -10.70 -11.79
CA PRO A 92 -11.38 -11.65 -12.89
C PRO A 92 -10.01 -11.63 -13.60
N ARG A 93 -9.52 -12.82 -13.96
CA ARG A 93 -8.19 -13.01 -14.59
C ARG A 93 -7.94 -12.12 -15.81
N HIS A 94 -8.95 -11.91 -16.65
CA HIS A 94 -8.81 -11.09 -17.84
C HIS A 94 -8.61 -9.61 -17.49
N ALA A 95 -9.31 -9.11 -16.47
CA ALA A 95 -9.16 -7.74 -15.96
C ALA A 95 -7.78 -7.52 -15.33
N ASP A 96 -7.31 -8.51 -14.58
CA ASP A 96 -5.97 -8.53 -13.98
C ASP A 96 -4.89 -8.45 -15.07
N THR A 97 -4.96 -9.37 -16.04
CA THR A 97 -4.02 -9.41 -17.16
C THR A 97 -4.04 -8.11 -17.95
N PHE A 98 -5.23 -7.58 -18.25
CA PHE A 98 -5.40 -6.33 -18.97
C PHE A 98 -4.73 -5.16 -18.25
N ILE A 99 -5.01 -4.95 -16.96
CA ILE A 99 -4.49 -3.77 -16.26
C ILE A 99 -2.97 -3.83 -16.11
N ARG A 100 -2.39 -5.02 -15.90
CA ARG A 100 -0.93 -5.20 -15.83
C ARG A 100 -0.26 -4.88 -17.15
N ILE A 101 -0.83 -5.34 -18.27
CA ILE A 101 -0.32 -5.02 -19.61
C ILE A 101 -0.40 -3.51 -19.87
N MET A 102 -1.56 -2.89 -19.60
CA MET A 102 -1.75 -1.45 -19.78
C MET A 102 -0.71 -0.64 -18.99
N TYR A 103 -0.45 -1.02 -17.74
CA TYR A 103 0.54 -0.33 -16.91
C TYR A 103 1.97 -0.58 -17.36
N ALA A 104 2.33 -1.81 -17.74
CA ALA A 104 3.66 -2.12 -18.22
C ALA A 104 4.00 -1.42 -19.55
N VAL A 105 3.01 -1.29 -20.45
CA VAL A 105 3.13 -0.46 -21.66
C VAL A 105 3.31 1.01 -21.31
N HIS A 106 2.54 1.53 -20.34
CA HIS A 106 2.71 2.91 -19.86
C HIS A 106 4.11 3.19 -19.29
N LEU A 107 4.75 2.18 -18.67
CA LEU A 107 6.13 2.27 -18.19
C LEU A 107 7.19 2.14 -19.28
N ASP A 108 6.82 1.87 -20.54
CA ASP A 108 7.71 1.46 -21.63
C ASP A 108 8.54 0.21 -21.24
N ARG A 109 7.92 -0.70 -20.49
CA ARG A 109 8.50 -1.96 -19.97
C ARG A 109 7.52 -3.14 -20.09
N PRO A 110 6.93 -3.40 -21.27
CA PRO A 110 5.92 -4.45 -21.44
C PRO A 110 6.46 -5.86 -21.11
N GLU A 111 7.76 -6.10 -21.25
CA GLU A 111 8.43 -7.37 -20.98
C GLU A 111 8.38 -7.79 -19.51
N ARG A 112 8.07 -6.86 -18.60
CA ARG A 112 8.08 -7.13 -17.16
C ARG A 112 6.75 -7.68 -16.64
N VAL A 113 5.71 -7.83 -17.45
CA VAL A 113 4.44 -8.38 -16.94
C VAL A 113 4.59 -9.85 -16.59
N GLN A 114 4.35 -10.21 -15.33
CA GLN A 114 4.29 -11.62 -14.96
C GLN A 114 2.95 -12.21 -15.39
N ARG A 115 2.99 -13.26 -16.23
CA ARG A 115 1.80 -14.03 -16.58
C ARG A 115 1.40 -14.89 -15.39
N LEU A 116 0.14 -14.76 -14.96
CA LEU A 116 -0.42 -15.66 -13.96
C LEU A 116 -0.72 -17.02 -14.60
N GLU A 117 0.15 -18.01 -14.36
CA GLU A 117 -0.10 -19.42 -14.70
C GLU A 117 -1.35 -19.93 -13.98
N ALA A 118 -2.22 -20.69 -14.65
CA ALA A 118 -3.54 -21.09 -14.12
C ALA A 118 -3.49 -22.08 -12.94
N ARG A 119 -2.35 -22.76 -12.75
CA ARG A 119 -2.28 -23.97 -11.94
C ARG A 119 -1.42 -23.84 -10.68
N SER A 120 -0.61 -22.80 -10.55
CA SER A 120 0.48 -22.75 -9.55
C SER A 120 0.38 -21.66 -8.51
N VAL A 121 -0.66 -20.83 -8.56
CA VAL A 121 -0.78 -19.65 -7.70
C VAL A 121 -1.74 -19.96 -6.56
N ALA A 122 -1.23 -19.96 -5.33
CA ALA A 122 -2.05 -20.07 -4.12
C ALA A 122 -3.06 -18.92 -4.10
N ARG A 123 -4.33 -19.23 -4.38
CA ARG A 123 -5.39 -18.22 -4.57
C ARG A 123 -5.66 -17.37 -3.33
N ASP A 124 -5.28 -17.87 -2.15
CA ASP A 124 -5.48 -17.20 -0.86
C ASP A 124 -4.19 -16.67 -0.22
N GLN A 125 -3.09 -16.60 -0.96
CA GLN A 125 -1.83 -16.12 -0.41
C GLN A 125 -1.78 -14.58 -0.43
N ASN A 126 -1.79 -13.99 0.77
CA ASN A 126 -1.55 -12.55 0.92
C ASN A 126 -0.05 -12.27 0.74
N VAL A 127 0.26 -11.39 -0.21
CA VAL A 127 1.62 -10.87 -0.42
C VAL A 127 1.64 -9.42 0.02
N TYR A 128 2.50 -9.12 0.99
CA TYR A 128 2.75 -7.79 1.50
C TYR A 128 4.00 -7.20 0.87
N PHE A 129 3.94 -5.92 0.53
CA PHE A 129 5.05 -5.13 -0.01
C PHE A 129 5.62 -4.23 1.07
N LEU A 130 6.89 -4.46 1.40
CA LEU A 130 7.66 -3.66 2.34
C LEU A 130 8.57 -2.72 1.55
N LEU A 131 8.28 -1.43 1.62
CA LEU A 131 9.04 -0.41 0.92
C LEU A 131 10.01 0.30 1.86
N ARG A 132 11.26 0.36 1.41
CA ARG A 132 12.35 1.07 2.08
C ARG A 132 12.94 2.12 1.14
N HIS A 133 12.99 3.36 1.62
CA HIS A 133 13.68 4.46 0.95
C HIS A 133 15.18 4.35 1.16
N THR A 134 15.94 4.49 0.08
CA THR A 134 17.41 4.52 0.03
C THR A 134 17.86 5.73 -0.81
N ASP A 135 19.15 6.03 -0.84
CA ASP A 135 19.70 7.11 -1.65
C ASP A 135 19.50 6.90 -3.16
N ARG A 136 19.28 5.65 -3.58
CA ARG A 136 18.99 5.27 -4.97
C ARG A 136 17.49 5.20 -5.28
N GLY A 137 16.63 5.55 -4.32
CA GLY A 137 15.18 5.48 -4.44
C GLY A 137 14.55 4.39 -3.58
N TRP A 138 13.32 4.03 -3.92
CA TRP A 138 12.53 3.05 -3.19
C TRP A 138 12.90 1.62 -3.60
N VAL A 139 13.16 0.78 -2.62
CA VAL A 139 13.38 -0.66 -2.78
C VAL A 139 12.19 -1.38 -2.15
N LEU A 140 11.75 -2.45 -2.81
CA LEU A 140 10.62 -3.27 -2.38
C LEU A 140 11.11 -4.67 -2.01
N GLN A 141 10.58 -5.18 -0.90
CA GLN A 141 10.71 -6.57 -0.48
C GLN A 141 9.31 -7.16 -0.31
N GLU A 142 9.10 -8.38 -0.82
CA GLU A 142 7.86 -9.12 -0.63
C GLU A 142 7.95 -9.99 0.63
N THR A 143 6.85 -10.11 1.36
CA THR A 143 6.68 -11.05 2.47
C THR A 143 5.27 -11.62 2.47
N LEU A 144 5.13 -12.81 3.04
CA LEU A 144 3.83 -13.47 3.22
C LEU A 144 3.21 -13.16 4.58
N GLU A 145 4.04 -12.75 5.53
CA GLU A 145 3.62 -12.43 6.88
C GLU A 145 3.27 -10.94 6.99
N PRO A 146 2.15 -10.58 7.65
CA PRO A 146 1.80 -9.20 7.86
C PRO A 146 2.88 -8.52 8.72
N PRO A 147 3.41 -7.36 8.28
CA PRO A 147 4.41 -6.65 9.06
C PRO A 147 3.83 -6.10 10.36
N ALA A 148 4.61 -6.17 11.44
CA ALA A 148 4.25 -5.53 12.70
C ALA A 148 4.20 -4.00 12.53
N ALA A 149 3.04 -3.42 12.82
CA ALA A 149 2.89 -1.97 12.89
C ALA A 149 3.77 -1.41 14.01
N VAL A 150 4.35 -0.22 13.84
CA VAL A 150 4.90 0.50 14.99
C VAL A 150 3.72 0.94 15.83
N THR A 151 3.35 0.18 16.86
CA THR A 151 2.47 0.67 17.91
C THR A 151 3.27 1.73 18.67
N SER A 152 2.92 3.00 18.51
CA SER A 152 3.43 4.05 19.38
C SER A 152 2.88 3.78 20.79
N VAL A 153 3.59 2.99 21.58
CA VAL A 153 3.41 2.96 23.03
C VAL A 153 4.04 4.24 23.56
N THR A 154 3.20 5.23 23.85
CA THR A 154 3.53 6.27 24.82
C THR A 154 2.24 6.67 25.55
N GLN A 155 1.72 5.75 26.36
CA GLN A 155 1.14 6.14 27.63
C GLN A 155 2.26 6.12 28.66
N ALA A 156 2.94 7.25 28.81
CA ALA A 156 3.57 7.60 30.07
C ALA A 156 2.61 8.56 30.78
N LYS A 157 1.53 8.01 31.34
CA LYS A 157 0.72 8.68 32.36
C LYS A 157 0.81 7.86 33.63
N GLY A 158 1.90 8.07 34.36
CA GLY A 158 2.03 7.74 35.77
C GLY A 158 2.13 9.05 36.54
N GLN A 159 0.98 9.65 36.85
CA GLN A 159 0.88 10.54 37.99
C GLN A 159 1.02 9.65 39.23
N ASP A 160 2.09 9.81 39.98
CA ASP A 160 2.04 9.55 41.42
C ASP A 160 2.37 10.85 42.14
N SER A 161 1.30 11.58 42.45
CA SER A 161 1.28 12.52 43.55
C SER A 161 0.96 11.74 44.81
N THR A 162 1.95 11.51 45.67
CA THR A 162 1.70 11.30 47.09
C THR A 162 2.60 12.26 47.87
N LEU A 163 1.94 13.24 48.47
CA LEU A 163 2.46 14.11 49.51
C LEU A 163 2.73 13.30 50.78
N ALA A 164 3.91 13.47 51.38
CA ALA A 164 4.17 13.44 52.83
C ALA A 164 5.64 13.88 53.05
N THR A 165 5.93 15.15 53.37
CA THR A 165 6.03 15.76 54.71
C THR A 165 7.35 15.44 55.44
N ASP A 166 8.04 16.55 55.76
CA ASP A 166 8.94 16.83 56.89
C ASP A 166 10.43 16.45 56.90
N ARG A 167 11.20 17.53 57.21
CA ARG A 167 12.36 17.63 58.13
C ARG A 167 13.67 16.94 57.74
N ASP A 168 14.64 17.74 57.30
CA ASP A 168 15.69 18.26 58.20
C ASP A 168 16.83 18.89 57.36
N SER A 169 16.91 20.22 57.41
CA SER A 169 18.09 20.98 56.99
C SER A 169 18.67 21.62 58.24
N LEU A 170 19.73 21.03 58.80
CA LEU A 170 20.70 21.66 59.72
C LEU A 170 21.81 20.64 60.02
N ALA A 171 22.93 20.76 59.31
CA ALA A 171 24.30 20.49 59.77
C ALA A 171 25.29 20.93 58.68
#